data_AF-A0A7J7GJP0-F1
#
_entry.id   AF-A0A7J7GJP0-F1
#
_cell.length_a   1.000
_cell.length_b   1.000
_cell.length_c   1.000
_cell.angle_alpha   90.00
_cell.angle_beta   90.00
_cell.angle_gamma   90.00
#
_symmetry.space_group_name_H-M   'P 1'
#
loop_
_entity.id
_entity.type
_entity.pdbx_description
1 polymer ?
#
loop_
_entity_poly.entity_id
_entity_poly.type
_entity_poly.pdbx_seq_one_letter_code
_entity_poly.pdbx_strand_id
1 'polypeptide(L)'
;MKVGFGIPLCFSSTLKPQSLCHSYLTPPTPLPVQPLPPPIFHSRPCLPIPRHTPITSFFASSMASSFKPEQARFKIGLCQLLVTADKERNIAHARQAIEDAAKRGAQLVVLPEIWNSPISSDSFPVYAEDIDAGGDASPSTTMLSEVASLLKITIVGGSIPERCGDKLYNTCCVFDTDGKLKAKHRKIHLFDIDIPGKISFQESKTFTAGENPTVVDTEVGRIGIGICYDIRFQELAMLYAARGAHLICYPGAFNMTTGPLHWELFQRARAVDNQLYVATCSPARDAGAVYVAWGHSTLVGPFGEILVTTEHEEAIIISEVDYSQIELRRTSLPLEKQRRGDLYQLVDVQRLNS
;
A
#
# COMPACT_ATOMS: atom_id res chain seq x y z
N MET A 1 24.90 -21.47 -59.29
CA MET A 1 25.32 -22.78 -58.73
C MET A 1 24.28 -23.15 -57.67
N LYS A 2 23.22 -23.96 -57.92
CA LYS A 2 23.16 -25.45 -57.90
C LYS A 2 24.39 -26.06 -57.21
N VAL A 3 24.25 -26.78 -56.10
CA VAL A 3 23.99 -28.23 -55.90
C VAL A 3 23.88 -28.40 -54.35
N GLY A 4 23.11 -29.24 -53.67
CA GLY A 4 22.46 -30.51 -53.97
C GLY A 4 22.95 -31.60 -52.99
N PHE A 5 22.03 -32.12 -52.15
CA PHE A 5 21.97 -33.45 -51.51
C PHE A 5 23.07 -34.00 -50.57
N GLY A 6 22.63 -34.70 -49.52
CA GLY A 6 23.42 -35.79 -48.92
C GLY A 6 23.07 -36.18 -47.47
N ILE A 7 22.00 -36.96 -47.29
CA ILE A 7 21.79 -37.83 -46.10
C ILE A 7 22.77 -39.02 -46.19
N PRO A 8 23.17 -39.62 -45.06
CA PRO A 8 22.93 -41.06 -44.93
C PRO A 8 22.26 -41.45 -43.61
N LEU A 9 21.40 -42.46 -43.75
CA LEU A 9 20.60 -43.18 -42.76
C LEU A 9 21.30 -44.50 -42.36
N CYS A 10 20.82 -45.08 -41.24
CA CYS A 10 20.91 -46.49 -40.79
C CYS A 10 22.21 -46.93 -40.07
N PHE A 11 22.25 -47.75 -39.02
CA PHE A 11 21.35 -48.78 -38.41
C PHE A 11 21.40 -48.67 -36.85
N SER A 12 20.29 -48.69 -36.11
CA SER A 12 19.64 -49.87 -35.47
C SER A 12 20.49 -50.67 -34.46
N SER A 13 20.12 -50.63 -33.18
CA SER A 13 19.82 -51.85 -32.39
C SER A 13 19.06 -51.53 -31.09
N THR A 14 17.80 -51.96 -31.10
CA THR A 14 16.97 -52.49 -30.01
C THR A 14 17.60 -52.69 -28.63
N LEU A 15 16.98 -52.09 -27.59
CA LEU A 15 16.88 -52.66 -26.24
C LEU A 15 15.48 -52.35 -25.66
N LYS A 16 14.87 -53.41 -25.10
CA LYS A 16 13.48 -53.55 -24.66
C LYS A 16 13.13 -52.66 -23.45
N PRO A 17 11.86 -52.23 -23.29
CA PRO A 17 11.38 -51.69 -22.03
C PRO A 17 11.12 -52.83 -21.04
N GLN A 18 11.75 -52.75 -19.86
CA GLN A 18 11.44 -53.62 -18.73
C GLN A 18 10.15 -53.14 -18.04
N SER A 19 9.26 -54.09 -17.82
CA SER A 19 8.02 -54.00 -17.08
C SER A 19 8.25 -53.60 -15.63
N LEU A 20 7.65 -52.49 -15.20
CA LEU A 20 7.41 -52.20 -13.79
C LEU A 20 5.94 -52.50 -13.50
N CYS A 21 5.73 -53.51 -12.67
CA CYS A 21 4.43 -53.98 -12.19
C CYS A 21 3.65 -52.84 -11.51
N HIS A 22 2.41 -52.64 -11.95
CA HIS A 22 1.38 -51.94 -11.19
C HIS A 22 1.00 -52.77 -9.96
N SER A 23 1.44 -52.32 -8.77
CA SER A 23 0.81 -52.70 -7.51
C SER A 23 -0.41 -51.81 -7.30
N TYR A 24 -1.60 -52.35 -7.57
CA TYR A 24 -2.87 -51.74 -7.18
C TYR A 24 -2.97 -51.77 -5.65
N LEU A 25 -2.81 -50.61 -5.00
CA LEU A 25 -3.22 -50.41 -3.62
C LEU A 25 -4.73 -50.19 -3.60
N THR A 26 -5.45 -51.12 -2.99
CA THR A 26 -6.88 -50.99 -2.66
C THR A 26 -7.10 -49.78 -1.75
N PRO A 27 -8.13 -48.93 -2.01
CA PRO A 27 -8.48 -47.85 -1.10
C PRO A 27 -9.03 -48.42 0.22
N PRO A 28 -8.79 -47.75 1.37
CA PRO A 28 -9.32 -48.22 2.65
C PRO A 28 -10.84 -48.07 2.69
N THR A 29 -11.50 -49.06 3.26
CA THR A 29 -12.94 -49.11 3.52
C THR A 29 -13.34 -47.95 4.45
N PRO A 30 -14.42 -47.19 4.17
CA PRO A 30 -14.88 -46.14 5.09
C PRO A 30 -15.43 -46.77 6.38
N LEU A 31 -14.99 -46.25 7.51
CA LEU A 31 -15.53 -46.62 8.83
C LEU A 31 -16.99 -46.15 8.96
N PRO A 32 -17.86 -46.89 9.67
CA PRO A 32 -19.24 -46.48 9.87
C PRO A 32 -19.30 -45.24 10.78
N VAL A 33 -19.90 -44.16 10.26
CA VAL A 33 -20.20 -42.94 11.01
C VAL A 33 -21.39 -43.20 11.92
N GLN A 34 -21.19 -43.14 13.25
CA GLN A 34 -22.30 -43.15 14.20
C GLN A 34 -23.00 -41.78 14.22
N PRO A 35 -24.34 -41.72 14.23
CA PRO A 35 -25.05 -40.45 14.33
C PRO A 35 -24.85 -39.82 15.71
N LEU A 36 -24.48 -38.55 15.73
CA LEU A 36 -24.44 -37.74 16.95
C LEU A 36 -25.85 -37.59 17.55
N PRO A 37 -26.01 -37.65 18.88
CA PRO A 37 -27.30 -37.41 19.51
C PRO A 37 -27.72 -35.93 19.34
N PRO A 38 -29.04 -35.65 19.27
CA PRO A 38 -29.54 -34.29 19.08
C PRO A 38 -29.19 -33.39 20.29
N PRO A 39 -28.99 -32.08 20.07
CA PRO A 39 -28.68 -31.16 21.15
C PRO A 39 -29.86 -31.05 22.12
N ILE A 40 -29.56 -31.19 23.41
CA ILE A 40 -30.50 -30.96 24.51
C ILE A 40 -30.69 -29.44 24.65
N PHE A 41 -31.84 -28.93 24.22
CA PHE A 41 -32.24 -27.55 24.46
C PHE A 41 -32.69 -27.39 25.92
N HIS A 42 -31.86 -26.77 26.76
CA HIS A 42 -32.32 -26.21 28.03
C HIS A 42 -32.92 -24.82 27.77
N SER A 43 -34.25 -24.74 27.81
CA SER A 43 -35.00 -23.49 27.82
C SER A 43 -34.68 -22.69 29.09
N ARG A 44 -33.90 -21.61 28.96
CA ARG A 44 -33.80 -20.58 30.01
C ARG A 44 -34.82 -19.48 29.72
N PRO A 45 -35.59 -19.01 30.71
CA PRO A 45 -36.59 -17.96 30.51
C PRO A 45 -35.93 -16.61 30.20
N CYS A 46 -36.46 -15.91 29.19
CA CYS A 46 -36.08 -14.55 28.81
C CYS A 46 -36.39 -13.56 29.94
N LEU A 47 -35.38 -12.80 30.37
CA LEU A 47 -35.55 -11.60 31.17
C LEU A 47 -35.63 -10.37 30.24
N PRO A 48 -36.51 -9.39 30.50
CA PRO A 48 -36.69 -8.23 29.64
C PRO A 48 -35.52 -7.23 29.75
N ILE A 49 -35.04 -6.77 28.60
CA ILE A 49 -34.02 -5.74 28.44
C ILE A 49 -34.67 -4.35 28.68
N PRO A 50 -34.12 -3.45 29.51
CA PRO A 50 -34.64 -2.10 29.68
C PRO A 50 -34.39 -1.24 28.43
N ARG A 51 -35.41 -0.51 27.99
CA ARG A 51 -35.33 0.46 26.89
C ARG A 51 -34.48 1.67 27.31
N HIS A 52 -33.40 1.94 26.59
CA HIS A 52 -32.65 3.19 26.72
C HIS A 52 -33.37 4.32 25.96
N THR A 53 -33.66 5.41 26.67
CA THR A 53 -34.10 6.71 26.14
C THR A 53 -32.96 7.41 25.40
N PRO A 54 -33.22 8.11 24.29
CA PRO A 54 -32.18 8.83 23.56
C PRO A 54 -31.78 10.09 24.32
N ILE A 55 -30.50 10.20 24.66
CA ILE A 55 -29.87 11.43 25.13
C ILE A 55 -29.62 12.30 23.90
N THR A 56 -30.36 13.41 23.81
CA THR A 56 -30.05 14.53 22.93
C THR A 56 -28.70 15.13 23.31
N SER A 57 -27.68 14.93 22.47
CA SER A 57 -26.36 15.55 22.64
C SER A 57 -26.25 16.79 21.77
N PHE A 58 -25.86 17.87 22.43
CA PHE A 58 -25.67 19.22 21.96
C PHE A 58 -24.72 19.35 20.76
N PHE A 59 -25.05 20.28 19.87
CA PHE A 59 -24.19 20.76 18.78
C PHE A 59 -22.88 21.34 19.33
N ALA A 60 -21.75 20.75 18.95
CA ALA A 60 -20.46 21.42 18.94
C ALA A 60 -20.24 22.00 17.54
N SER A 61 -20.45 23.32 17.41
CA SER A 61 -20.05 24.08 16.23
C SER A 61 -18.53 24.27 16.26
N SER A 62 -17.82 23.29 15.71
CA SER A 62 -16.45 23.47 15.22
C SER A 62 -16.57 24.01 13.80
N MET A 63 -15.77 25.03 13.44
CA MET A 63 -15.64 25.46 12.04
C MET A 63 -15.12 24.29 11.20
N ALA A 64 -16.04 23.47 10.69
CA ALA A 64 -15.78 22.50 9.67
C ALA A 64 -15.36 23.28 8.42
N SER A 65 -14.13 23.03 7.96
CA SER A 65 -13.68 23.43 6.63
C SER A 65 -14.78 23.12 5.61
N SER A 66 -15.10 24.10 4.76
CA SER A 66 -16.15 24.04 3.74
C SER A 66 -15.81 23.11 2.57
N PHE A 67 -14.70 22.37 2.65
CA PHE A 67 -14.26 21.46 1.61
C PHE A 67 -15.23 20.28 1.49
N LYS A 68 -15.90 20.20 0.33
CA LYS A 68 -16.71 19.04 -0.08
C LYS A 68 -15.86 18.15 -0.97
N PRO A 69 -15.12 17.17 -0.42
CA PRO A 69 -14.20 16.35 -1.19
C PRO A 69 -14.88 15.62 -2.35
N GLU A 70 -16.17 15.29 -2.26
CA GLU A 70 -16.93 14.56 -3.30
C GLU A 70 -16.92 15.22 -4.70
N GLN A 71 -16.55 16.51 -4.81
CA GLN A 71 -16.46 17.25 -6.07
C GLN A 71 -15.06 17.85 -6.32
N ALA A 72 -14.06 17.43 -5.53
CA ALA A 72 -12.72 17.98 -5.64
C ALA A 72 -12.03 17.48 -6.91
N ARG A 73 -11.45 18.44 -7.65
CA ARG A 73 -10.55 18.21 -8.77
C ARG A 73 -9.23 18.89 -8.47
N PHE A 74 -8.15 18.13 -8.44
CA PHE A 74 -6.82 18.62 -8.10
C PHE A 74 -5.74 17.84 -8.84
N LYS A 75 -4.51 18.34 -8.84
CA LYS A 75 -3.37 17.62 -9.41
C LYS A 75 -2.53 16.95 -8.32
N ILE A 76 -2.17 15.71 -8.57
CA ILE A 76 -1.22 14.93 -7.76
C ILE A 76 0.12 14.82 -8.49
N GLY A 77 1.21 14.99 -7.75
CA GLY A 77 2.58 14.74 -8.19
C GLY A 77 3.15 13.48 -7.55
N LEU A 78 3.66 12.56 -8.36
CA LEU A 78 4.41 11.38 -7.89
C LEU A 78 5.88 11.59 -8.23
N CYS A 79 6.73 11.67 -7.21
CA CYS A 79 8.16 11.93 -7.37
C CYS A 79 8.94 10.63 -7.24
N GLN A 80 9.24 9.98 -8.36
CA GLN A 80 10.08 8.79 -8.41
C GLN A 80 11.55 9.20 -8.31
N LEU A 81 12.10 9.15 -7.09
CA LEU A 81 13.44 9.67 -6.78
C LEU A 81 14.51 8.58 -6.87
N LEU A 82 15.67 8.93 -7.42
CA LEU A 82 16.88 8.15 -7.26
C LEU A 82 17.45 8.38 -5.85
N VAL A 83 17.55 7.30 -5.08
CA VAL A 83 18.01 7.34 -3.68
C VAL A 83 19.49 7.00 -3.60
N THR A 84 20.25 7.80 -2.88
CA THR A 84 21.70 7.62 -2.69
C THR A 84 22.04 7.27 -1.24
N ALA A 85 23.31 7.00 -0.95
CA ALA A 85 23.82 6.84 0.42
C ALA A 85 24.02 8.18 1.16
N ASP A 86 23.89 9.32 0.49
CA ASP A 86 24.03 10.63 1.12
C ASP A 86 22.65 11.16 1.52
N LYS A 87 22.35 11.14 2.82
CA LYS A 87 21.06 11.59 3.36
C LYS A 87 20.79 13.06 3.04
N GLU A 88 21.78 13.95 3.20
CA GLU A 88 21.61 15.38 2.96
C GLU A 88 21.29 15.64 1.50
N ARG A 89 22.00 14.94 0.59
CA ARG A 89 21.70 14.97 -0.84
C ARG A 89 20.29 14.48 -1.15
N ASN A 90 19.85 13.38 -0.54
CA ASN A 90 18.49 12.85 -0.73
C ASN A 90 17.42 13.87 -0.27
N ILE A 91 17.64 14.53 0.88
CA ILE A 91 16.72 15.58 1.40
C ILE A 91 16.67 16.79 0.48
N ALA A 92 17.81 17.30 0.04
CA ALA A 92 17.87 18.42 -0.90
C ALA A 92 17.19 18.08 -2.24
N HIS A 93 17.40 16.86 -2.73
CA HIS A 93 16.82 16.38 -3.97
C HIS A 93 15.30 16.18 -3.87
N ALA A 94 14.82 15.61 -2.76
CA ALA A 94 13.39 15.48 -2.49
C ALA A 94 12.70 16.85 -2.42
N ARG A 95 13.33 17.84 -1.75
CA ARG A 95 12.83 19.23 -1.73
C ARG A 95 12.68 19.78 -3.15
N GLN A 96 13.72 19.66 -3.98
CA GLN A 96 13.70 20.14 -5.37
C GLN A 96 12.56 19.48 -6.17
N ALA A 97 12.40 18.16 -6.03
CA ALA A 97 11.33 17.43 -6.73
C ALA A 97 9.92 17.87 -6.28
N ILE A 98 9.73 18.13 -4.98
CA ILE A 98 8.46 18.67 -4.44
C ILE A 98 8.19 20.05 -5.02
N GLU A 99 9.19 20.95 -5.00
CA GLU A 99 9.06 22.29 -5.55
C GLU A 99 8.73 22.27 -7.05
N ASP A 100 9.35 21.38 -7.82
CA ASP A 100 9.08 21.24 -9.25
C ASP A 100 7.71 20.63 -9.54
N ALA A 101 7.24 19.69 -8.72
CA ALA A 101 5.86 19.19 -8.80
C ALA A 101 4.85 20.31 -8.50
N ALA A 102 5.09 21.11 -7.47
CA ALA A 102 4.24 22.24 -7.10
C ALA A 102 4.21 23.33 -8.18
N LYS A 103 5.36 23.67 -8.78
CA LYS A 103 5.45 24.60 -9.93
C LYS A 103 4.61 24.11 -11.12
N ARG A 104 4.46 22.80 -11.29
CA ARG A 104 3.59 22.18 -12.32
C ARG A 104 2.11 22.07 -11.89
N GLY A 105 1.77 22.64 -10.74
CA GLY A 105 0.43 22.77 -10.21
C GLY A 105 -0.03 21.62 -9.32
N ALA A 106 0.86 20.73 -8.87
CA ALA A 106 0.49 19.71 -7.90
C ALA A 106 0.01 20.34 -6.58
N GLN A 107 -1.14 19.89 -6.08
CA GLN A 107 -1.69 20.26 -4.77
C GLN A 107 -1.47 19.16 -3.74
N LEU A 108 -1.23 17.92 -4.21
CA LEU A 108 -0.78 16.79 -3.43
C LEU A 108 0.53 16.26 -4.03
N VAL A 109 1.56 16.05 -3.22
CA VAL A 109 2.79 15.37 -3.64
C VAL A 109 2.99 14.09 -2.83
N VAL A 110 3.41 13.02 -3.50
CA VAL A 110 3.74 11.73 -2.88
C VAL A 110 5.22 11.42 -3.15
N LEU A 111 5.96 11.16 -2.07
CA LEU A 111 7.34 10.67 -2.12
C LEU A 111 7.40 9.12 -1.99
N PRO A 112 8.53 8.48 -2.32
CA PRO A 112 8.63 7.03 -2.29
C PRO A 112 8.96 6.44 -0.91
N GLU A 113 8.90 5.11 -0.79
CA GLU A 113 9.34 4.40 0.43
C GLU A 113 10.85 4.55 0.64
N ILE A 114 11.25 4.79 1.89
CA ILE A 114 12.64 4.92 2.36
C ILE A 114 13.47 5.84 1.44
N TRP A 115 12.95 7.04 1.20
CA TRP A 115 13.54 7.96 0.21
C TRP A 115 14.78 8.69 0.72
N ASN A 116 15.00 8.71 2.05
CA ASN A 116 16.11 9.43 2.67
C ASN A 116 17.38 8.57 2.87
N SER A 117 17.35 7.28 2.54
CA SER A 117 18.46 6.35 2.81
C SER A 117 18.45 5.10 1.92
N PRO A 118 19.58 4.38 1.79
CA PRO A 118 19.60 3.09 1.11
C PRO A 118 18.68 2.05 1.77
N ILE A 119 17.97 1.26 0.96
CA ILE A 119 17.11 0.17 1.45
C ILE A 119 17.98 -1.05 1.81
N SER A 120 18.41 -1.12 3.06
CA SER A 120 19.09 -2.29 3.62
C SER A 120 18.97 -2.33 5.15
N SER A 121 18.89 -3.53 5.71
CA SER A 121 18.76 -3.76 7.16
C SER A 121 19.87 -3.09 7.99
N ASP A 122 21.09 -3.02 7.45
CA ASP A 122 22.25 -2.41 8.12
C ASP A 122 22.20 -0.88 8.07
N SER A 123 21.56 -0.29 7.05
CA SER A 123 21.43 1.16 6.93
C SER A 123 20.37 1.72 7.87
N PHE A 124 19.22 1.05 8.03
CA PHE A 124 18.08 1.66 8.73
C PHE A 124 18.41 2.24 10.12
N PRO A 125 19.17 1.59 11.02
CA PRO A 125 19.50 2.17 12.31
C PRO A 125 20.35 3.45 12.22
N VAL A 126 21.25 3.53 11.24
CA VAL A 126 22.16 4.67 11.05
C VAL A 126 21.42 5.88 10.49
N TYR A 127 20.45 5.64 9.61
CA TYR A 127 19.69 6.70 8.95
C TYR A 127 18.39 7.04 9.69
N ALA A 128 18.04 6.33 10.75
CA ALA A 128 16.81 6.57 11.49
C ALA A 128 16.77 7.93 12.17
N GLU A 129 15.60 8.56 12.12
CA GLU A 129 15.34 9.90 12.66
C GLU A 129 14.29 9.84 13.77
N ASP A 130 14.44 10.69 14.79
CA ASP A 130 13.42 10.86 15.84
C ASP A 130 12.42 11.92 15.38
N ILE A 131 11.34 11.45 14.77
CA ILE A 131 10.27 12.30 14.21
C ILE A 131 9.59 13.13 15.29
N ASP A 132 9.45 12.59 16.51
CA ASP A 132 8.73 13.26 17.60
C ASP A 132 9.60 14.35 18.25
N ALA A 133 10.94 14.18 18.24
CA ALA A 133 11.88 15.22 18.65
C ALA A 133 11.96 16.39 17.65
N GLY A 134 11.78 16.11 16.34
CA GLY A 134 11.79 17.12 15.28
C GLY A 134 13.14 17.84 15.11
N GLY A 135 13.14 18.93 14.34
CA GLY A 135 14.34 19.75 14.10
C GLY A 135 15.51 18.94 13.54
N ASP A 136 16.70 19.10 14.13
CA ASP A 136 17.92 18.39 13.73
C ASP A 136 17.85 16.87 13.98
N ALA A 137 16.95 16.41 14.86
CA ALA A 137 16.73 14.99 15.10
C ALA A 137 15.87 14.33 14.01
N SER A 138 15.14 15.14 13.23
CA SER A 138 14.45 14.68 12.02
C SER A 138 14.50 15.73 10.90
N PRO A 139 15.66 15.93 10.26
CA PRO A 139 15.80 16.88 9.16
C PRO A 139 14.90 16.53 7.96
N SER A 140 14.59 15.24 7.75
CA SER A 140 13.71 14.81 6.66
C SER A 140 12.29 15.36 6.86
N THR A 141 11.72 15.20 8.06
CA THR A 141 10.35 15.66 8.35
C THR A 141 10.26 17.16 8.55
N THR A 142 11.32 17.79 9.08
CA THR A 142 11.46 19.25 9.17
C THR A 142 11.39 19.88 7.78
N MET A 143 12.14 19.35 6.81
CA MET A 143 12.09 19.81 5.41
C MET A 143 10.69 19.68 4.81
N LEU A 144 10.01 18.54 5.03
CA LEU A 144 8.66 18.30 4.51
C LEU A 144 7.62 19.28 5.08
N SER A 145 7.69 19.55 6.39
CA SER A 145 6.84 20.53 7.08
C SER A 145 7.01 21.93 6.49
N GLU A 146 8.27 22.38 6.35
CA GLU A 146 8.60 23.69 5.81
C GLU A 146 8.09 23.86 4.38
N VAL A 147 8.38 22.91 3.49
CA VAL A 147 8.03 23.02 2.08
C VAL A 147 6.52 22.88 1.85
N ALA A 148 5.81 22.06 2.63
CA ALA A 148 4.35 21.99 2.59
C ALA A 148 3.71 23.35 2.94
N SER A 149 4.19 24.01 4.00
CA SER A 149 3.68 25.32 4.42
C SER A 149 4.06 26.44 3.44
N LEU A 150 5.28 26.41 2.89
CA LEU A 150 5.78 27.39 1.94
C LEU A 150 5.00 27.35 0.62
N LEU A 151 4.76 26.14 0.09
CA LEU A 151 4.12 25.93 -1.21
C LEU A 151 2.60 25.82 -1.12
N LYS A 152 2.03 25.72 0.10
CA LYS A 152 0.59 25.52 0.36
C LYS A 152 0.05 24.27 -0.33
N ILE A 153 0.76 23.16 -0.17
CA ILE A 153 0.38 21.84 -0.71
C ILE A 153 0.31 20.79 0.39
N THR A 154 -0.46 19.73 0.15
CA THR A 154 -0.43 18.52 0.98
C THR A 154 0.71 17.61 0.51
N ILE A 155 1.43 16.99 1.44
CA ILE A 155 2.53 16.06 1.15
C ILE A 155 2.31 14.75 1.88
N VAL A 156 2.22 13.65 1.12
CA VAL A 156 2.45 12.29 1.63
C VAL A 156 3.95 12.03 1.52
N GLY A 157 4.64 12.19 2.64
CA GLY A 157 6.09 12.28 2.74
C GLY A 157 6.85 10.98 2.52
N GLY A 158 6.31 10.06 1.72
CA GLY A 158 6.94 8.77 1.45
C GLY A 158 7.14 7.99 2.74
N SER A 159 8.24 7.28 2.89
CA SER A 159 8.64 6.82 4.21
C SER A 159 10.12 7.03 4.52
N ILE A 160 10.45 7.05 5.80
CA ILE A 160 11.81 7.07 6.33
C ILE A 160 11.95 6.06 7.47
N PRO A 161 13.17 5.60 7.80
CA PRO A 161 13.42 4.91 9.05
C PRO A 161 13.17 5.88 10.23
N GLU A 162 12.22 5.55 11.10
CA GLU A 162 11.92 6.29 12.33
C GLU A 162 12.57 5.59 13.52
N ARG A 163 13.16 6.37 14.43
CA ARG A 163 13.60 5.92 15.75
C ARG A 163 12.60 6.39 16.80
N CYS A 164 12.18 5.47 17.66
CA CYS A 164 11.31 5.75 18.79
C CYS A 164 11.75 4.88 19.98
N GLY A 165 12.57 5.47 20.85
CA GLY A 165 13.32 4.72 21.86
C GLY A 165 14.24 3.68 21.21
N ASP A 166 14.17 2.45 21.71
CA ASP A 166 14.97 1.32 21.20
C ASP A 166 14.39 0.67 19.93
N LYS A 167 13.22 1.12 19.49
CA LYS A 167 12.52 0.56 18.32
C LYS A 167 12.76 1.41 17.08
N LEU A 168 12.79 0.72 15.95
CA LEU A 168 12.80 1.33 14.62
C LEU A 168 11.50 1.03 13.90
N TYR A 169 11.02 1.95 13.07
CA TYR A 169 9.83 1.76 12.23
C TYR A 169 10.09 2.26 10.80
N ASN A 170 9.34 1.72 9.84
CA ASN A 170 9.24 2.28 8.48
C ASN A 170 8.02 3.20 8.47
N THR A 171 8.24 4.52 8.39
CA THR A 171 7.22 5.49 8.78
C THR A 171 6.95 6.53 7.70
N CYS A 172 5.69 6.68 7.33
CA CYS A 172 5.17 7.69 6.44
C CYS A 172 4.50 8.82 7.22
N CYS A 173 4.92 10.06 6.95
CA CYS A 173 4.33 11.27 7.53
C CYS A 173 3.49 12.02 6.50
N VAL A 174 2.34 12.55 6.91
CA VAL A 174 1.49 13.39 6.07
C VAL A 174 1.48 14.81 6.61
N PHE A 175 1.82 15.78 5.77
CA PHE A 175 1.82 17.21 6.08
C PHE A 175 0.75 17.91 5.26
N ASP A 176 0.02 18.85 5.86
CA ASP A 176 -0.96 19.66 5.13
C ASP A 176 -0.40 21.04 4.76
N THR A 177 -1.23 21.84 4.09
CA THR A 177 -0.88 23.18 3.56
C THR A 177 -0.40 24.20 4.61
N ASP A 178 -0.60 23.94 5.90
CA ASP A 178 -0.08 24.75 7.02
C ASP A 178 1.28 24.27 7.55
N GLY A 179 1.80 23.16 7.00
CA GLY A 179 3.03 22.49 7.43
C GLY A 179 2.86 21.57 8.63
N LYS A 180 1.66 21.43 9.21
CA LYS A 180 1.49 20.55 10.37
C LYS A 180 1.51 19.09 9.98
N LEU A 181 2.16 18.28 10.81
CA LEU A 181 2.08 16.82 10.74
C LEU A 181 0.65 16.38 11.10
N LYS A 182 -0.10 15.90 10.10
CA LYS A 182 -1.49 15.45 10.26
C LYS A 182 -1.61 13.98 10.64
N ALA A 183 -0.67 13.16 10.17
CA ALA A 183 -0.67 11.73 10.44
C ALA A 183 0.74 11.15 10.35
N LYS A 184 0.97 10.11 11.13
CA LYS A 184 2.16 9.26 11.13
C LYS A 184 1.71 7.81 10.97
N HIS A 185 2.01 7.21 9.84
CA HIS A 185 1.70 5.81 9.54
C HIS A 185 2.97 4.97 9.63
N ARG A 186 3.01 4.04 10.57
CA ARG A 186 4.06 3.02 10.65
C ARG A 186 3.60 1.79 9.87
N LYS A 187 4.44 1.29 8.97
CA LYS A 187 4.16 0.11 8.13
C LYS A 187 3.65 -1.04 8.98
N ILE A 188 2.46 -1.54 8.68
CA ILE A 188 1.79 -2.55 9.49
C ILE A 188 2.31 -3.94 9.12
N HIS A 189 2.41 -4.21 7.82
CA HIS A 189 2.87 -5.50 7.32
C HIS A 189 4.33 -5.41 6.88
N LEU A 190 5.24 -5.94 7.71
CA LEU A 190 6.65 -5.97 7.40
C LEU A 190 6.97 -6.95 6.26
N PHE A 191 7.93 -6.57 5.42
CA PHE A 191 8.34 -7.34 4.25
C PHE A 191 9.29 -8.48 4.64
N ASP A 192 8.69 -9.59 5.07
CA ASP A 192 9.39 -10.83 5.35
C ASP A 192 9.09 -11.85 4.25
N ILE A 193 10.01 -12.00 3.30
CA ILE A 193 9.89 -12.96 2.20
C ILE A 193 11.16 -13.76 2.01
N ASP A 194 10.98 -15.00 1.56
CA ASP A 194 12.07 -15.85 1.07
C ASP A 194 11.60 -16.54 -0.21
N ILE A 195 12.14 -16.09 -1.35
CA ILE A 195 11.90 -16.67 -2.66
C ILE A 195 13.20 -17.32 -3.11
N PRO A 196 13.31 -18.66 -3.00
CA PRO A 196 14.55 -19.39 -3.25
C PRO A 196 15.19 -19.03 -4.59
N GLY A 197 16.47 -18.67 -4.55
CA GLY A 197 17.26 -18.30 -5.73
C GLY A 197 16.90 -16.96 -6.37
N LYS A 198 16.03 -16.15 -5.77
CA LYS A 198 15.63 -14.83 -6.30
C LYS A 198 15.82 -13.69 -5.31
N ILE A 199 15.13 -13.75 -4.17
CA ILE A 199 15.21 -12.69 -3.16
C ILE A 199 14.84 -13.23 -1.78
N SER A 200 15.64 -12.87 -0.78
CA SER A 200 15.34 -13.06 0.63
C SER A 200 15.49 -11.73 1.33
N PHE A 201 14.45 -11.27 2.02
CA PHE A 201 14.45 -10.02 2.77
C PHE A 201 13.60 -10.20 4.02
N GLN A 202 14.12 -9.78 5.17
CA GLN A 202 13.44 -9.91 6.46
C GLN A 202 13.48 -8.56 7.18
N GLU A 203 12.51 -7.72 6.85
CA GLU A 203 12.37 -6.38 7.40
C GLU A 203 12.19 -6.40 8.94
N SER A 204 11.55 -7.45 9.46
CA SER A 204 11.30 -7.62 10.90
C SER A 204 12.54 -7.86 11.77
N LYS A 205 13.70 -8.11 11.16
CA LYS A 205 14.99 -8.14 11.89
C LYS A 205 15.40 -6.77 12.40
N THR A 206 14.91 -5.70 11.76
CA THR A 206 15.32 -4.33 12.06
C THR A 206 14.14 -3.46 12.47
N PHE A 207 13.03 -3.52 11.73
CA PHE A 207 11.85 -2.70 12.00
C PHE A 207 10.83 -3.44 12.88
N THR A 208 10.12 -2.64 13.68
CA THR A 208 8.91 -3.04 14.41
C THR A 208 7.69 -2.69 13.55
N ALA A 209 6.67 -3.55 13.57
CA ALA A 209 5.41 -3.31 12.88
C ALA A 209 4.63 -2.15 13.52
N GLY A 210 3.92 -1.38 12.69
CA GLY A 210 2.89 -0.45 13.13
C GLY A 210 1.65 -1.17 13.65
N GLU A 211 0.92 -0.51 14.53
CA GLU A 211 -0.23 -1.11 15.25
C GLU A 211 -1.59 -0.57 14.75
N ASN A 212 -1.58 0.43 13.87
CA ASN A 212 -2.78 1.18 13.52
C ASN A 212 -2.91 1.46 12.02
N PRO A 213 -4.05 1.12 11.38
CA PRO A 213 -4.44 1.68 10.08
C PRO A 213 -4.55 3.20 10.14
N THR A 214 -4.07 3.90 9.11
CA THR A 214 -4.01 5.36 9.09
C THR A 214 -4.87 5.94 7.99
N VAL A 215 -5.88 6.74 8.39
CA VAL A 215 -6.72 7.54 7.50
C VAL A 215 -6.71 8.97 8.00
N VAL A 216 -6.48 9.93 7.10
CA VAL A 216 -6.28 11.34 7.46
C VAL A 216 -7.10 12.25 6.56
N ASP A 217 -7.74 13.25 7.17
CA ASP A 217 -8.41 14.33 6.46
C ASP A 217 -7.41 15.44 6.14
N THR A 218 -7.38 15.84 4.87
CA THR A 218 -6.48 16.87 4.31
C THR A 218 -7.26 17.83 3.42
N GLU A 219 -6.64 18.93 2.99
CA GLU A 219 -7.22 19.87 2.03
C GLU A 219 -7.57 19.25 0.66
N VAL A 220 -6.98 18.09 0.31
CA VAL A 220 -7.31 17.35 -0.93
C VAL A 220 -8.22 16.15 -0.68
N GLY A 221 -8.82 16.06 0.51
CA GLY A 221 -9.77 15.03 0.91
C GLY A 221 -9.19 13.98 1.86
N ARG A 222 -9.95 12.91 2.05
CA ARG A 222 -9.60 11.83 2.98
C ARG A 222 -8.69 10.79 2.32
N ILE A 223 -7.51 10.59 2.89
CA ILE A 223 -6.46 9.72 2.34
C ILE A 223 -6.20 8.55 3.29
N GLY A 224 -6.19 7.33 2.76
CA GLY A 224 -5.64 6.15 3.44
C GLY A 224 -4.14 6.01 3.14
N ILE A 225 -3.33 5.64 4.14
CA ILE A 225 -1.89 5.48 3.98
C ILE A 225 -1.50 4.01 4.22
N GLY A 226 -0.80 3.41 3.27
CA GLY A 226 -0.10 2.15 3.46
C GLY A 226 1.32 2.26 2.94
N ILE A 227 2.21 1.36 3.32
CA ILE A 227 3.59 1.34 2.79
C ILE A 227 3.86 -0.01 2.14
N CYS A 228 4.20 0.02 0.85
CA CYS A 228 4.71 -1.10 0.07
C CYS A 228 3.96 -2.42 0.25
N TYR A 229 4.44 -3.29 1.16
CA TYR A 229 3.89 -4.61 1.42
C TYR A 229 2.45 -4.57 1.94
N ASP A 230 2.03 -3.47 2.57
CA ASP A 230 0.64 -3.22 2.97
C ASP A 230 -0.35 -3.36 1.80
N ILE A 231 0.07 -3.05 0.57
CA ILE A 231 -0.79 -3.19 -0.61
C ILE A 231 -1.25 -4.63 -0.84
N ARG A 232 -0.55 -5.64 -0.30
CA ARG A 232 -0.92 -7.06 -0.49
C ARG A 232 -2.11 -7.48 0.36
N PHE A 233 -2.45 -6.72 1.39
CA PHE A 233 -3.50 -7.04 2.36
C PHE A 233 -4.76 -6.25 2.02
N GLN A 234 -5.67 -6.90 1.30
CA GLN A 234 -6.86 -6.27 0.74
C GLN A 234 -7.81 -5.74 1.84
N GLU A 235 -7.82 -6.39 3.01
CA GLU A 235 -8.59 -6.01 4.18
C GLU A 235 -8.24 -4.59 4.65
N LEU A 236 -6.97 -4.19 4.57
CA LEU A 236 -6.54 -2.85 4.94
C LEU A 236 -7.13 -1.78 4.01
N ALA A 237 -7.16 -2.05 2.70
CA ALA A 237 -7.79 -1.16 1.74
C ALA A 237 -9.31 -1.11 1.90
N MET A 238 -9.96 -2.23 2.19
CA MET A 238 -11.39 -2.25 2.51
C MET A 238 -11.69 -1.43 3.76
N LEU A 239 -10.83 -1.48 4.79
CA LEU A 239 -10.96 -0.63 5.97
C LEU A 239 -10.86 0.84 5.57
N TYR A 240 -9.86 1.23 4.78
CA TYR A 240 -9.73 2.62 4.32
C TYR A 240 -10.94 3.11 3.55
N ALA A 241 -11.49 2.29 2.65
CA ALA A 241 -12.73 2.59 1.92
C ALA A 241 -13.93 2.76 2.87
N ALA A 242 -14.13 1.82 3.81
CA ALA A 242 -15.18 1.89 4.82
C ALA A 242 -15.02 3.08 5.79
N ARG A 243 -13.78 3.56 5.98
CA ARG A 243 -13.47 4.80 6.72
C ARG A 243 -13.67 6.07 5.87
N GLY A 244 -14.09 5.95 4.61
CA GLY A 244 -14.43 7.05 3.70
C GLY A 244 -13.25 7.61 2.91
N ALA A 245 -12.16 6.85 2.75
CA ALA A 245 -11.04 7.29 1.92
C ALA A 245 -11.46 7.44 0.45
N HIS A 246 -11.01 8.53 -0.18
CA HIS A 246 -11.19 8.80 -1.61
C HIS A 246 -9.96 8.35 -2.42
N LEU A 247 -8.81 8.37 -1.76
CA LEU A 247 -7.50 8.02 -2.30
C LEU A 247 -6.77 7.15 -1.27
N ILE A 248 -6.06 6.12 -1.73
CA ILE A 248 -5.06 5.42 -0.92
C ILE A 248 -3.68 5.66 -1.54
N CYS A 249 -2.74 6.14 -0.73
CA CYS A 249 -1.35 6.30 -1.13
C CYS A 249 -0.50 5.16 -0.58
N TYR A 250 0.26 4.50 -1.45
CA TYR A 250 1.27 3.51 -1.12
C TYR A 250 2.65 3.95 -1.61
N PRO A 251 3.41 4.73 -0.83
CA PRO A 251 4.86 4.76 -0.99
C PRO A 251 5.39 3.32 -0.91
N GLY A 252 6.16 2.87 -1.90
CA GLY A 252 6.63 1.49 -1.91
C GLY A 252 7.69 1.19 -2.95
N ALA A 253 8.65 0.33 -2.58
CA ALA A 253 9.71 -0.14 -3.44
C ALA A 253 9.54 -1.65 -3.69
N PHE A 254 8.83 -2.06 -4.75
CA PHE A 254 8.85 -3.46 -5.17
C PHE A 254 10.18 -3.80 -5.84
N ASN A 255 10.59 -5.07 -5.79
CA ASN A 255 11.84 -5.53 -6.40
C ASN A 255 11.63 -6.09 -7.82
N MET A 256 12.73 -6.40 -8.50
CA MET A 256 12.72 -6.97 -9.86
C MET A 256 12.04 -8.34 -10.01
N THR A 257 11.79 -9.07 -8.92
CA THR A 257 11.05 -10.34 -8.96
C THR A 257 9.55 -10.13 -8.83
N THR A 258 9.13 -9.30 -7.87
CA THR A 258 7.72 -9.11 -7.54
C THR A 258 7.07 -7.97 -8.32
N GLY A 259 7.84 -6.93 -8.68
CA GLY A 259 7.39 -5.77 -9.43
C GLY A 259 6.67 -6.10 -10.73
N PRO A 260 7.32 -6.80 -11.68
CA PRO A 260 6.74 -7.11 -12.99
C PRO A 260 5.41 -7.87 -12.94
N LEU A 261 5.20 -8.68 -11.90
CA LEU A 261 4.02 -9.54 -11.78
C LEU A 261 2.91 -8.92 -10.93
N HIS A 262 3.29 -8.14 -9.92
CA HIS A 262 2.37 -7.81 -8.83
C HIS A 262 2.13 -6.31 -8.65
N TRP A 263 3.08 -5.44 -9.03
CA TRP A 263 2.98 -4.01 -8.75
C TRP A 263 1.71 -3.42 -9.38
N GLU A 264 1.56 -3.60 -10.69
CA GLU A 264 0.39 -3.11 -11.41
C GLU A 264 -0.90 -3.82 -11.00
N LEU A 265 -0.83 -5.13 -10.80
CA LEU A 265 -1.99 -5.94 -10.44
C LEU A 265 -2.61 -5.46 -9.12
N PHE A 266 -1.80 -5.26 -8.09
CA PHE A 266 -2.32 -4.88 -6.78
C PHE A 266 -2.89 -3.47 -6.77
N GLN A 267 -2.23 -2.47 -7.36
CA GLN A 267 -2.78 -1.12 -7.42
C GLN A 267 -4.15 -1.07 -8.10
N ARG A 268 -4.30 -1.80 -9.22
CA ARG A 268 -5.57 -1.88 -9.95
C ARG A 268 -6.63 -2.60 -9.15
N ALA A 269 -6.29 -3.72 -8.52
CA ALA A 269 -7.20 -4.46 -7.64
C ALA A 269 -7.69 -3.58 -6.48
N ARG A 270 -6.79 -2.88 -5.78
CA ARG A 270 -7.17 -2.00 -4.66
C ARG A 270 -8.09 -0.86 -5.11
N ALA A 271 -7.84 -0.27 -6.28
CA ALA A 271 -8.67 0.80 -6.82
C ALA A 271 -10.06 0.30 -7.22
N VAL A 272 -10.14 -0.80 -8.00
CA VAL A 272 -11.40 -1.27 -8.59
C VAL A 272 -12.33 -1.92 -7.57
N ASP A 273 -11.80 -2.69 -6.61
CA ASP A 273 -12.59 -3.42 -5.60
C ASP A 273 -13.17 -2.48 -4.52
N ASN A 274 -12.50 -1.35 -4.30
CA ASN A 274 -12.87 -0.36 -3.28
C ASN A 274 -13.45 0.93 -3.89
N GLN A 275 -13.50 1.03 -5.22
CA GLN A 275 -14.06 2.16 -5.98
C GLN A 275 -13.49 3.51 -5.51
N LEU A 276 -12.16 3.62 -5.50
CA LEU A 276 -11.39 4.79 -5.05
C LEU A 276 -10.10 4.93 -5.87
N TYR A 277 -9.42 6.06 -5.75
CA TYR A 277 -8.10 6.24 -6.39
C TYR A 277 -7.00 5.52 -5.61
N VAL A 278 -5.98 5.05 -6.32
CA VAL A 278 -4.75 4.50 -5.72
C VAL A 278 -3.54 5.18 -6.33
N ALA A 279 -2.68 5.76 -5.49
CA ALA A 279 -1.40 6.32 -5.90
C ALA A 279 -0.26 5.50 -5.31
N THR A 280 0.69 5.08 -6.15
CA THR A 280 1.89 4.36 -5.72
C THR A 280 3.13 5.17 -6.11
N CYS A 281 4.08 5.31 -5.20
CA CYS A 281 5.32 6.04 -5.48
C CYS A 281 6.53 5.20 -5.07
N SER A 282 7.36 4.86 -6.05
CA SER A 282 8.55 4.03 -5.90
C SER A 282 9.82 4.87 -6.05
N PRO A 283 10.93 4.49 -5.40
CA PRO A 283 12.23 4.96 -5.81
C PRO A 283 12.49 4.60 -7.28
N ALA A 284 13.34 5.39 -7.94
CA ALA A 284 13.90 5.05 -9.24
C ALA A 284 14.81 3.82 -9.11
N ARG A 285 14.96 3.09 -10.22
CA ARG A 285 15.80 1.89 -10.26
C ARG A 285 17.27 2.28 -10.26
N ASP A 286 17.98 1.83 -9.24
CA ASP A 286 19.45 1.78 -9.23
C ASP A 286 19.91 0.33 -9.33
N ALA A 287 20.60 -0.01 -10.42
CA ALA A 287 21.15 -1.35 -10.64
C ALA A 287 22.35 -1.66 -9.74
N GLY A 288 22.99 -0.64 -9.15
CA GLY A 288 24.09 -0.78 -8.20
C GLY A 288 23.64 -0.90 -6.74
N ALA A 289 22.36 -0.66 -6.45
CA ALA A 289 21.84 -0.75 -5.09
C ALA A 289 21.69 -2.21 -4.63
N VAL A 290 21.83 -2.43 -3.31
CA VAL A 290 21.60 -3.74 -2.67
C VAL A 290 20.16 -4.21 -2.89
N TYR A 291 19.21 -3.27 -2.83
CA TYR A 291 17.81 -3.50 -3.17
C TYR A 291 17.46 -2.75 -4.46
N VAL A 292 17.33 -3.49 -5.56
CA VAL A 292 17.01 -2.92 -6.87
C VAL A 292 15.50 -2.72 -7.00
N ALA A 293 15.06 -1.46 -6.90
CA ALA A 293 13.66 -1.07 -7.02
C ALA A 293 13.11 -1.27 -8.45
N TRP A 294 11.83 -1.59 -8.54
CA TRP A 294 11.11 -1.79 -9.79
C TRP A 294 10.85 -0.45 -10.50
N GLY A 295 10.54 0.62 -9.76
CA GLY A 295 10.08 1.91 -10.29
C GLY A 295 8.57 1.89 -10.56
N HIS A 296 8.14 2.52 -11.65
CA HIS A 296 6.76 2.52 -12.14
C HIS A 296 5.75 3.14 -11.15
N SER A 297 6.11 4.26 -10.53
CA SER A 297 5.17 5.10 -9.78
C SER A 297 3.93 5.39 -10.62
N THR A 298 2.75 5.13 -10.09
CA THR A 298 1.51 5.05 -10.86
C THR A 298 0.34 5.71 -10.12
N LEU A 299 -0.55 6.35 -10.87
CA LEU A 299 -1.90 6.71 -10.42
C LEU A 299 -2.93 5.83 -11.12
N VAL A 300 -3.81 5.20 -10.34
CA VAL A 300 -4.93 4.38 -10.80
C VAL A 300 -6.24 5.04 -10.40
N GLY A 301 -7.18 5.11 -11.34
CA GLY A 301 -8.53 5.63 -11.13
C GLY A 301 -9.51 4.59 -10.58
N PRO A 302 -10.73 5.02 -10.19
CA PRO A 302 -11.72 4.17 -9.52
C PRO A 302 -12.34 3.08 -10.41
N PHE A 303 -12.12 3.10 -11.73
CA PHE A 303 -12.51 2.02 -12.64
C PHE A 303 -11.40 0.96 -12.80
N GLY A 304 -10.25 1.14 -12.14
CA GLY A 304 -9.07 0.28 -12.26
C GLY A 304 -8.20 0.59 -13.48
N GLU A 305 -8.43 1.75 -14.11
CA GLU A 305 -7.66 2.31 -15.21
C GLU A 305 -6.38 2.99 -14.72
N ILE A 306 -5.27 2.75 -15.42
CA ILE A 306 -4.02 3.47 -15.16
C ILE A 306 -4.14 4.84 -15.80
N LEU A 307 -4.11 5.89 -14.99
CA LEU A 307 -4.20 7.27 -15.46
C LEU A 307 -2.83 7.81 -15.88
N VAL A 308 -1.79 7.42 -15.16
CA VAL A 308 -0.39 7.71 -15.50
C VAL A 308 0.53 6.71 -14.81
N THR A 309 1.64 6.34 -15.47
CA THR A 309 2.73 5.55 -14.87
C THR A 309 4.06 6.13 -15.33
N THR A 310 5.07 6.10 -14.46
CA THR A 310 6.46 6.25 -14.87
C THR A 310 7.00 4.95 -15.45
N GLU A 311 8.18 5.03 -16.06
CA GLU A 311 9.06 3.88 -16.29
C GLU A 311 9.92 3.63 -15.03
N HIS A 312 11.15 3.15 -15.18
CA HIS A 312 12.04 2.81 -14.07
C HIS A 312 13.06 3.90 -13.72
N GLU A 313 13.27 4.90 -14.58
CA GLU A 313 14.19 6.01 -14.34
C GLU A 313 13.59 7.06 -13.41
N GLU A 314 14.43 7.96 -12.91
CA GLU A 314 13.98 9.11 -12.12
C GLU A 314 13.00 9.98 -12.91
N ALA A 315 11.85 10.27 -12.31
CA ALA A 315 10.78 11.02 -12.97
C ALA A 315 9.85 11.70 -11.98
N ILE A 316 9.28 12.84 -12.39
CA ILE A 316 8.16 13.49 -11.72
C ILE A 316 6.99 13.50 -12.69
N ILE A 317 5.89 12.86 -12.31
CA ILE A 317 4.66 12.86 -13.09
C ILE A 317 3.58 13.64 -12.36
N ILE A 318 2.82 14.43 -13.12
CA ILE A 318 1.67 15.17 -12.62
C ILE A 318 0.44 14.63 -13.33
N SER A 319 -0.58 14.27 -12.56
CA SER A 319 -1.86 13.82 -13.11
C SER A 319 -3.00 14.41 -12.31
N GLU A 320 -4.19 14.37 -12.89
CA GLU A 320 -5.39 14.92 -12.30
C GLU A 320 -6.19 13.85 -11.58
N VAL A 321 -6.70 14.22 -10.40
CA VAL A 321 -7.66 13.45 -9.63
C VAL A 321 -8.99 14.19 -9.67
N ASP A 322 -10.06 13.49 -10.00
CA ASP A 322 -11.43 14.01 -10.07
C ASP A 322 -12.35 13.09 -9.25
N TYR A 323 -12.67 13.48 -8.02
CA TYR A 323 -13.47 12.65 -7.14
C TYR A 323 -14.93 12.48 -7.60
N SER A 324 -15.41 13.26 -8.58
CA SER A 324 -16.70 12.97 -9.21
C SER A 324 -16.73 11.61 -9.92
N GLN A 325 -15.55 11.09 -10.33
CA GLN A 325 -15.41 9.75 -10.91
C GLN A 325 -15.69 8.62 -9.89
N ILE A 326 -15.42 8.85 -8.60
CA ILE A 326 -15.75 7.90 -7.52
C ILE A 326 -17.27 7.75 -7.44
N GLU A 327 -17.98 8.88 -7.39
CA GLU A 327 -19.44 8.88 -7.28
C GLU A 327 -20.10 8.28 -8.52
N LEU A 328 -19.60 8.60 -9.71
CA LEU A 328 -20.03 7.95 -10.95
C LEU A 328 -19.84 6.44 -10.89
N ARG A 329 -18.67 5.98 -10.43
CA ARG A 329 -18.33 4.56 -10.31
C ARG A 329 -19.25 3.83 -9.31
N ARG A 330 -19.46 4.39 -8.12
CA ARG A 330 -20.30 3.82 -7.06
C ARG A 330 -21.78 3.81 -7.43
N THR A 331 -22.25 4.83 -8.16
CA THR A 331 -23.63 4.87 -8.67
C THR A 331 -23.85 3.83 -9.76
N SER A 332 -22.90 3.67 -10.68
CA SER A 332 -23.01 2.75 -11.81
C SER A 332 -22.85 1.28 -11.41
N LEU A 333 -22.04 1.00 -10.38
CA LEU A 333 -21.80 -0.34 -9.84
C LEU A 333 -21.85 -0.28 -8.30
N PRO A 334 -23.04 -0.36 -7.68
CA PRO A 334 -23.20 -0.11 -6.24
C PRO A 334 -22.81 -1.34 -5.40
N LEU A 335 -21.51 -1.64 -5.34
CA LEU A 335 -20.97 -2.82 -4.65
C LEU A 335 -21.37 -2.86 -3.17
N GLU A 336 -21.38 -1.71 -2.48
CA GLU A 336 -21.77 -1.62 -1.07
C GLU A 336 -23.20 -2.10 -0.81
N LYS A 337 -24.13 -1.80 -1.73
CA LYS A 337 -25.53 -2.24 -1.62
C LYS A 337 -25.70 -3.75 -1.88
N GLN A 338 -24.70 -4.36 -2.52
CA GLN A 338 -24.73 -5.76 -2.95
C GLN A 338 -23.88 -6.68 -2.06
N ARG A 339 -23.06 -6.13 -1.15
CA ARG A 339 -22.30 -6.93 -0.18
C ARG A 339 -23.25 -7.73 0.71
N ARG A 340 -22.97 -9.02 0.87
CA ARG A 340 -23.76 -9.96 1.68
C ARG A 340 -23.31 -9.92 3.14
N GLY A 341 -23.63 -8.82 3.82
CA GLY A 341 -23.36 -8.61 5.25
C GLY A 341 -23.98 -9.67 6.18
N ASP A 342 -24.95 -10.42 5.68
CA ASP A 342 -25.56 -11.59 6.31
C ASP A 342 -24.70 -12.86 6.23
N LEU A 343 -23.74 -12.93 5.30
CA LEU A 343 -22.84 -14.07 5.11
C LEU A 343 -21.41 -13.80 5.59
N TYR A 344 -20.92 -12.57 5.40
CA TYR A 344 -19.57 -12.16 5.79
C TYR A 344 -19.55 -10.69 6.18
N GLN A 345 -18.61 -10.34 7.06
CA GLN A 345 -18.40 -8.96 7.50
C GLN A 345 -16.90 -8.66 7.61
N LEU A 346 -16.53 -7.44 7.22
CA LEU A 346 -15.24 -6.87 7.57
C LEU A 346 -15.35 -6.25 8.96
N VAL A 347 -14.47 -6.65 9.87
CA VAL A 347 -14.47 -6.17 11.26
C VAL A 347 -13.31 -5.22 11.49
N ASP A 348 -13.62 -3.94 11.70
CA ASP A 348 -12.66 -2.92 12.15
C ASP A 348 -12.50 -3.00 13.68
N VAL A 349 -11.55 -3.79 14.13
CA VAL A 349 -11.35 -4.10 15.56
C VAL A 349 -11.03 -2.85 16.39
N GLN A 350 -10.50 -1.79 15.78
CA GLN A 350 -10.21 -0.54 16.49
C GLN A 350 -11.48 0.27 16.75
N ARG A 351 -12.32 0.41 15.72
CA ARG A 351 -13.58 1.15 15.84
C ARG A 351 -14.64 0.43 16.67
N LEU A 352 -14.54 -0.89 16.82
CA LEU A 352 -15.41 -1.62 17.76
C LEU A 352 -15.17 -1.26 19.22
N ASN A 353 -13.94 -0.84 19.56
CA ASN A 353 -13.52 -0.59 20.94
C ASN A 353 -13.46 0.91 21.29
N SER A 354 -13.82 1.80 20.36
CA SER A 354 -13.91 3.26 20.53
C SER A 354 -15.36 3.70 20.64
#